data_AF-A0A5K0XH48-F1
#
_entry.id   AF-A0A5K0XH48-F1
#
_cell.length_a   1.000
_cell.length_b   1.000
_cell.length_c   1.000
_cell.angle_alpha   90.00
_cell.angle_beta   90.00
_cell.angle_gamma   90.00
#
_symmetry.space_group_name_H-M   'P 1'
#
loop_
_entity.id
_entity.type
_entity.pdbx_description
1 polymer ?
#
loop_
_entity_poly.entity_id
_entity_poly.type
_entity_poly.pdbx_seq_one_letter_code
_entity_poly.pdbx_strand_id
1 'polypeptide(L)'
;LAGAALLAPVANFWWRGFPKDLFKEAYNVQLVQDRWTLRVGHHLPWLTYWWMTQKWFPASSVEAGDFRIFNAHDHKLLSSLPPRAHE
;
A
#
# COMPACT_ATOMS: atom_id res chain seq x y z
N LEU A 1 2.75 17.61 13.73
CA LEU A 1 1.69 17.07 12.86
C LEU A 1 2.20 16.62 11.49
N ALA A 2 3.01 17.40 10.77
CA ALA A 2 3.62 16.97 9.49
C ALA A 2 4.42 15.65 9.57
N GLY A 3 5.11 15.40 10.68
CA GLY A 3 5.82 14.13 10.92
C GLY A 3 4.92 12.91 11.15
N ALA A 4 3.68 13.08 11.63
CA ALA A 4 2.72 11.98 11.82
C ALA A 4 2.06 11.55 10.49
N ALA A 5 2.04 12.45 9.50
CA ALA A 5 1.57 12.15 8.16
C ALA A 5 2.61 11.39 7.30
N LEU A 6 3.89 11.41 7.67
CA LEU A 6 4.92 10.59 7.03
C LEU A 6 4.87 9.11 7.47
N LEU A 7 4.20 8.83 8.59
CA LEU A 7 3.82 7.48 9.03
C LEU A 7 2.38 7.13 8.58
N ALA A 8 1.83 7.83 7.59
CA ALA A 8 0.43 7.68 7.19
C ALA A 8 0.16 6.24 6.75
N PRO A 9 -0.66 5.48 7.49
CA PRO A 9 -1.07 4.17 7.03
C PRO A 9 -1.73 4.27 5.66
N VAL A 10 -1.65 3.18 4.91
CA VAL A 10 -2.39 2.90 3.67
C VAL A 10 -3.83 3.46 3.73
N ALA A 11 -4.50 3.45 4.89
CA ALA A 11 -5.86 3.96 5.10
C ALA A 11 -6.06 5.50 5.16
N ASN A 12 -5.01 6.34 5.14
CA ASN A 12 -5.15 7.77 5.47
C ASN A 12 -5.68 8.69 4.36
N PHE A 13 -5.82 8.21 3.12
CA PHE A 13 -6.21 9.03 1.96
C PHE A 13 -7.56 9.75 2.11
N TRP A 14 -8.37 9.38 3.09
CA TRP A 14 -9.71 9.92 3.32
C TRP A 14 -9.85 10.80 4.57
N TRP A 15 -8.73 11.19 5.21
CA TRP A 15 -8.78 12.08 6.38
C TRP A 15 -9.23 13.50 6.01
N ARG A 16 -10.28 13.99 6.70
CA ARG A 16 -10.93 15.28 6.41
C ARG A 16 -10.04 16.51 6.63
N GLY A 17 -8.98 16.40 7.44
CA GLY A 17 -8.13 17.51 7.87
C GLY A 17 -6.81 17.67 7.09
N PHE A 18 -6.58 16.90 6.03
CA PHE A 18 -5.30 16.90 5.30
C PHE A 18 -5.47 17.41 3.85
N PRO A 19 -4.44 18.00 3.22
CA PRO A 19 -4.54 18.53 1.86
C PRO A 19 -4.93 17.45 0.85
N LYS A 20 -6.10 17.63 0.21
CA LYS A 20 -6.67 16.65 -0.73
C LYS A 20 -5.79 16.41 -1.96
N ASP A 21 -5.10 17.45 -2.42
CA ASP A 21 -4.24 17.36 -3.61
C ASP A 21 -3.03 16.46 -3.36
N LEU A 22 -2.41 16.57 -2.17
CA LEU A 22 -1.29 15.73 -1.76
C LEU A 22 -1.70 14.25 -1.66
N PHE A 23 -2.90 13.98 -1.13
CA PHE A 23 -3.44 12.61 -1.14
C PHE A 23 -3.72 12.10 -2.53
N LYS A 24 -4.29 12.93 -3.40
CA LYS A 24 -4.60 12.53 -4.76
C LYS A 24 -3.32 12.17 -5.53
N GLU A 25 -2.27 12.96 -5.36
CA GLU A 25 -0.96 12.70 -5.96
C GLU A 25 -0.37 11.39 -5.44
N ALA A 26 -0.23 11.25 -4.12
CA ALA A 26 0.32 10.04 -3.50
C ALA A 26 -0.50 8.77 -3.83
N TYR A 27 -1.83 8.88 -3.86
CA TYR A 27 -2.73 7.79 -4.25
C TYR A 27 -2.53 7.39 -5.71
N ASN A 28 -2.30 8.34 -6.61
CA ASN A 28 -2.14 8.06 -8.04
C ASN A 28 -0.79 7.42 -8.40
N VAL A 29 0.23 7.60 -7.56
CA VAL A 29 1.55 6.95 -7.73
C VAL A 29 1.49 5.46 -7.40
N GLN A 30 0.52 5.01 -6.60
CA GLN A 30 0.38 3.60 -6.23
C GLN A 30 0.05 2.70 -7.42
N LEU A 31 0.47 1.44 -7.32
CA LEU A 31 0.09 0.42 -8.28
C LEU A 31 -1.43 0.28 -8.33
N VAL A 32 -1.95 -0.07 -9.51
CA VAL A 32 -3.40 -0.21 -9.74
C VAL A 32 -4.04 -1.17 -8.73
N GLN A 33 -3.37 -2.28 -8.41
CA GLN A 33 -3.83 -3.28 -7.44
C GLN A 33 -3.95 -2.72 -6.01
N ASP A 34 -3.03 -1.83 -5.62
CA ASP A 34 -3.04 -1.21 -4.29
C ASP A 34 -4.17 -0.19 -4.19
N ARG A 35 -4.39 0.60 -5.26
CA ARG A 35 -5.53 1.53 -5.34
C ARG A 35 -6.87 0.81 -5.22
N TRP A 36 -7.02 -0.36 -5.86
CA TRP A 36 -8.23 -1.16 -5.72
C TRP A 36 -8.40 -1.72 -4.31
N THR A 37 -7.34 -2.30 -3.74
CA THR A 37 -7.34 -2.84 -2.38
C THR A 37 -7.75 -1.76 -1.37
N LEU A 38 -7.21 -0.56 -1.53
CA LEU A 38 -7.55 0.62 -0.76
C LEU A 38 -9.02 1.03 -0.89
N ARG A 39 -9.52 1.09 -2.12
CA ARG A 39 -10.90 1.47 -2.40
C ARG A 39 -11.89 0.47 -1.79
N VAL A 40 -11.60 -0.84 -1.88
CA VAL A 40 -12.41 -1.89 -1.26
C VAL A 40 -12.37 -1.76 0.26
N GLY A 41 -11.18 -1.62 0.86
CA GLY A 41 -11.04 -1.45 2.31
C GLY A 41 -11.78 -0.22 2.85
N HIS A 42 -11.84 0.88 2.09
CA HIS A 42 -12.49 2.11 2.52
C HIS A 42 -14.02 2.11 2.32
N HIS A 43 -14.51 1.67 1.15
CA HIS A 43 -15.93 1.79 0.80
C HIS A 43 -16.74 0.53 1.10
N LEU A 44 -16.10 -0.65 1.08
CA LEU A 44 -16.75 -1.95 1.26
C LEU A 44 -16.03 -2.75 2.37
N PRO A 45 -15.82 -2.21 3.58
CA PRO A 45 -15.00 -2.84 4.61
C PRO A 45 -15.52 -4.22 5.05
N TRP A 46 -16.84 -4.44 4.95
CA TRP A 46 -17.44 -5.75 5.25
C TRP A 46 -17.05 -6.83 4.24
N LEU A 47 -16.60 -6.43 3.05
CA LEU A 47 -16.18 -7.33 1.99
C LEU A 47 -14.66 -7.57 1.99
N THR A 48 -13.90 -6.92 2.87
CA THR A 48 -12.44 -7.02 2.89
C THR A 48 -11.96 -8.45 3.08
N TYR A 49 -12.55 -9.21 4.01
CA TYR A 49 -12.19 -10.61 4.23
C TYR A 49 -12.47 -11.47 2.99
N TRP A 50 -13.67 -11.36 2.42
CA TRP A 50 -14.03 -12.07 1.20
C TRP A 50 -13.09 -11.73 0.05
N TRP A 51 -12.79 -10.44 -0.16
CA TRP A 51 -11.90 -9.97 -1.20
C TRP A 51 -10.50 -10.58 -1.10
N MET A 52 -9.93 -10.63 0.11
CA MET A 52 -8.60 -11.21 0.36
C MET A 52 -8.53 -12.72 0.08
N THR A 53 -9.65 -13.45 0.16
CA THR A 53 -9.69 -14.89 -0.15
C THR A 53 -9.76 -15.20 -1.65
N GLN A 54 -10.00 -14.21 -2.51
CA GLN A 54 -10.16 -14.43 -3.95
C GLN A 54 -8.80 -14.50 -4.65
N LYS A 55 -8.55 -15.59 -5.40
CA LYS A 55 -7.32 -15.76 -6.20
C LYS A 55 -7.34 -15.04 -7.55
N TRP A 56 -8.51 -14.53 -7.96
CA TRP A 56 -8.70 -13.92 -9.29
C TRP A 56 -8.42 -12.41 -9.31
N PHE A 57 -8.36 -11.78 -8.13
CA PHE A 57 -7.98 -10.38 -8.03
C PHE A 57 -6.49 -10.30 -7.70
N PRO A 58 -5.77 -9.32 -8.26
CA PRO A 58 -4.39 -9.09 -7.85
C PRO A 58 -4.37 -8.69 -6.38
N ALA A 59 -3.51 -9.35 -5.61
CA ALA A 59 -3.28 -8.97 -4.23
C ALA A 59 -2.61 -7.59 -4.15
N SER A 60 -2.57 -7.01 -2.95
CA SER A 60 -1.75 -5.82 -2.75
C SER A 60 -0.29 -6.16 -3.02
N SER A 61 0.47 -5.19 -3.50
CA SER A 61 1.91 -5.33 -3.75
C SER A 61 2.69 -5.81 -2.53
N VAL A 62 2.25 -5.39 -1.33
CA VAL A 62 2.85 -5.82 -0.06
C VAL A 62 2.65 -7.31 0.19
N GLU A 63 1.44 -7.83 -0.03
CA GLU A 63 1.15 -9.26 0.14
C GLU A 63 1.85 -10.09 -0.93
N ALA A 64 1.84 -9.61 -2.17
CA ALA A 64 2.47 -10.26 -3.31
C ALA A 64 4.02 -10.21 -3.26
N GLY A 65 4.62 -9.50 -2.30
CA GLY A 65 6.08 -9.30 -2.24
C GLY A 65 6.63 -8.53 -3.44
N ASP A 66 5.83 -7.65 -4.03
CA ASP A 66 6.16 -6.91 -5.24
C ASP A 66 7.02 -5.69 -4.92
N PHE A 67 8.32 -5.81 -5.20
CA PHE A 67 9.29 -4.74 -4.95
C PHE A 67 9.19 -3.56 -5.91
N ARG A 68 8.27 -3.52 -6.87
CA ARG A 68 8.08 -2.33 -7.72
C ARG A 68 7.63 -1.09 -6.93
N ILE A 69 7.14 -1.28 -5.72
CA ILE A 69 6.78 -0.19 -4.80
C ILE A 69 7.98 0.42 -4.07
N PHE A 70 9.16 -0.22 -4.17
CA PHE A 70 10.37 0.20 -3.46
C PHE A 70 11.06 1.35 -4.20
N ASN A 71 11.59 2.29 -3.43
CA ASN A 71 12.46 3.31 -3.97
C ASN A 71 13.91 2.79 -4.09
N ALA A 72 14.80 3.60 -4.67
CA ALA A 72 16.20 3.22 -4.85
C ALA A 72 16.93 2.87 -3.53
N HIS A 73 16.56 3.53 -2.42
CA HIS A 73 17.12 3.25 -1.11
C HIS A 73 16.65 1.91 -0.57
N ASP A 74 15.36 1.60 -0.74
CA ASP A 74 14.77 0.32 -0.33
C ASP A 74 15.42 -0.85 -1.07
N HIS A 75 15.70 -0.70 -2.37
CA HIS A 75 16.45 -1.71 -3.13
C HIS A 75 17.88 -1.91 -2.60
N LYS A 76 18.55 -0.82 -2.22
CA LYS A 76 19.88 -0.89 -1.61
C LYS A 76 19.83 -1.62 -0.26
N LEU A 77 18.83 -1.33 0.56
CA LEU A 77 18.60 -2.05 1.81
C LEU A 77 18.32 -3.54 1.55
N LEU A 78 17.46 -3.85 0.58
CA LEU A 78 17.13 -5.23 0.21
C LEU A 78 18.38 -6.04 -0.16
N SER A 79 19.31 -5.43 -0.90
CA SER A 79 20.59 -6.06 -1.28
C SER A 79 21.55 -6.26 -0.11
N SER A 80 21.36 -5.54 1.00
CA SER A 80 22.19 -5.64 2.21
C SER A 80 21.64 -6.63 3.25
N LEU A 81 20.40 -7.08 3.09
CA LEU A 81 19.78 -8.04 4.00
C LEU A 81 20.37 -9.44 3.76
N PRO A 82 20.56 -10.25 4.83
CA PRO A 82 20.90 -11.64 4.65
C PRO A 82 19.80 -12.38 3.88
N PRO A 83 20.12 -13.50 3.18
CA PRO A 83 19.11 -14.34 2.56
C PRO A 83 18.03 -14.69 3.59
N ARG A 84 16.76 -14.59 3.20
CA ARG A 84 15.67 -14.97 4.10
C ARG A 84 15.85 -16.44 4.46
N ALA A 85 16.01 -16.73 5.75
CA ALA A 85 15.83 -18.08 6.24
C ALA A 85 14.38 -18.46 5.98
N HIS A 86 14.15 -19.62 5.36
CA HIS A 86 12.87 -20.20 4.94
C HIS A 86 12.36 -19.79 3.55
N GLU A 87 12.85 -20.53 2.56
CA GLU A 87 11.98 -21.30 1.65
C GLU A 87 12.37 -22.79 1.78
#